data_AF-A0A923TP19-F1
#
_entry.id   AF-A0A923TP19-F1
#
_cell.length_a   1.000
_cell.length_b   1.000
_cell.length_c   1.000
_cell.angle_alpha   90.00
_cell.angle_beta   90.00
_cell.angle_gamma   90.00
#
_symmetry.space_group_name_H-M   'P 1'
#
loop_
_entity.id
_entity.type
_entity.pdbx_description
1 polymer ?
#
loop_
_entity_poly.entity_id
_entity_poly.type
_entity_poly.pdbx_seq_one_letter_code
_entity_poly.pdbx_strand_id
1 'polypeptide(L)' 'MINPQRLLDWPFEDVVQTYSARDSMLYALGIGLGSDPLDAGQLRFVYERDLVAFPTLAVVLCHPGAWIGHPDTGV' A
#
# COMPACT_ATOMS: atom_id res chain seq x y z
N MET A 1 17.09 9.20 25.22
CA MET A 1 15.94 10.06 25.57
C MET A 1 15.32 10.52 24.26
N ILE A 2 14.00 10.35 24.10
CA ILE A 2 13.28 10.73 22.88
C ILE A 2 13.41 12.24 22.64
N ASN A 3 13.64 12.65 21.39
CA ASN A 3 13.62 14.04 20.95
C ASN A 3 12.39 14.29 20.06
N PRO A 4 11.30 14.90 20.58
CA PRO A 4 10.06 15.10 19.83
C PRO A 4 10.23 15.94 18.56
N GLN A 5 11.08 16.97 18.60
CA GLN A 5 11.29 17.87 17.45
C GLN A 5 11.86 17.10 16.25
N ARG A 6 12.79 16.17 16.52
CA ARG A 6 13.39 15.31 15.50
C ARG A 6 12.38 14.37 14.82
N LEU A 7 11.33 13.94 15.54
CA LEU A 7 10.27 13.11 14.96
C LEU A 7 9.31 13.94 14.10
N LEU A 8 9.01 15.17 14.51
CA LEU A 8 8.18 16.10 13.74
C LEU A 8 8.88 16.54 12.44
N ASP A 9 10.21 16.71 12.50
CA ASP A 9 11.04 17.11 11.36
C ASP A 9 11.64 15.91 10.61
N TRP A 10 11.12 14.69 10.81
CA TRP A 10 11.72 13.49 10.25
C TRP A 10 11.73 13.55 8.70
N PRO A 11 12.89 13.39 8.06
CA PRO A 11 13.00 13.48 6.61
C PRO A 11 12.51 12.18 5.98
N PHE A 12 11.23 12.16 5.58
CA PHE A 12 10.72 11.09 4.72
C PHE A 12 11.24 11.29 3.30
N GLU A 13 12.05 10.36 2.84
CA GLU A 13 12.51 10.33 1.45
C GLU A 13 11.34 10.05 0.50
N ASP A 14 11.43 10.59 -0.72
CA ASP A 14 10.46 10.30 -1.76
C ASP A 14 10.50 8.81 -2.14
N VAL A 15 9.32 8.19 -2.20
CA VAL A 15 9.17 6.79 -2.60
C VAL A 15 8.53 6.74 -3.99
N VAL A 16 9.27 6.18 -4.96
CA VAL A 16 8.76 5.90 -6.31
C VAL A 16 8.54 4.41 -6.45
N GLN A 17 7.31 4.00 -6.75
CA GLN A 17 6.96 2.60 -6.97
C GLN A 17 6.43 2.40 -8.39
N THR A 18 6.81 1.27 -8.98
CA THR A 18 6.18 0.74 -10.19
C THR A 18 5.33 -0.45 -9.78
N TYR A 19 4.09 -0.49 -10.24
CA TYR A 19 3.19 -1.61 -10.03
C TYR A 19 2.52 -1.97 -11.36
N SER A 20 2.06 -3.21 -11.44
CA SER A 20 1.42 -3.76 -12.62
C SER A 20 -0.05 -4.11 -12.37
N ALA A 21 -0.75 -4.49 -13.43
CA ALA A 21 -2.07 -5.11 -13.34
C ALA A 21 -2.05 -6.36 -12.42
N ARG A 22 -0.97 -7.16 -12.49
CA ARG A 22 -0.81 -8.35 -11.65
C ARG A 22 -0.74 -8.00 -10.17
N ASP A 23 0.03 -6.98 -9.80
CA ASP A 23 0.16 -6.56 -8.40
C ASP A 23 -1.16 -6.03 -7.86
N SER A 24 -1.91 -5.30 -8.70
CA SER A 24 -3.24 -4.79 -8.38
C SER A 24 -4.22 -5.92 -8.09
N MET A 25 -4.26 -6.95 -8.94
CA MET A 25 -5.14 -8.11 -8.76
C MET A 25 -4.73 -8.96 -7.55
N LEU A 26 -3.44 -9.19 -7.34
CA LEU A 26 -2.95 -9.92 -6.17
C LEU A 26 -3.29 -9.22 -4.86
N TYR A 27 -3.17 -7.90 -4.82
CA TYR A 27 -3.60 -7.11 -3.66
C TYR A 27 -5.11 -7.26 -3.40
N ALA A 28 -5.93 -7.08 -4.44
CA ALA A 28 -7.38 -7.20 -4.34
C ALA A 28 -7.82 -8.59 -3.84
N LEU A 29 -7.23 -9.66 -4.40
CA LEU A 29 -7.44 -11.03 -3.93
C LEU A 29 -6.99 -11.22 -2.48
N GLY A 30 -5.84 -10.65 -2.11
CA GLY A 30 -5.29 -10.74 -0.75
C GLY A 30 -6.19 -10.11 0.33
N ILE A 31 -6.99 -9.11 -0.02
CA ILE A 31 -7.98 -8.49 0.88
C ILE A 31 -9.40 -9.06 0.72
N GLY A 32 -9.59 -10.12 -0.09
CA GLY A 32 -10.82 -10.91 -0.18
C GLY A 32 -11.79 -10.53 -1.31
N LEU A 33 -11.42 -9.63 -2.22
CA LEU A 33 -12.24 -9.33 -3.41
C LEU A 33 -12.20 -10.51 -4.40
N GLY A 34 -13.31 -10.74 -5.09
CA GLY A 34 -13.46 -11.82 -6.07
C GLY A 34 -13.82 -13.17 -5.47
N SER A 35 -14.22 -13.21 -4.19
CA SER A 35 -14.69 -14.43 -3.54
C SER A 35 -16.03 -14.93 -4.10
N ASP A 36 -16.90 -14.00 -4.51
CA ASP A 36 -18.04 -14.30 -5.39
C ASP A 36 -17.64 -14.04 -6.86
N PRO A 37 -17.49 -15.09 -7.69
CA PRO A 37 -17.09 -14.95 -9.08
C PRO A 37 -18.18 -14.35 -9.98
N LEU A 38 -19.42 -14.19 -9.50
CA LEU A 38 -20.54 -13.61 -10.25
C LEU A 38 -20.78 -12.13 -9.89
N ASP A 39 -20.10 -11.60 -8.87
CA ASP A 39 -20.20 -10.19 -8.50
C ASP A 39 -19.35 -9.31 -9.43
N ALA A 40 -20.01 -8.73 -10.43
CA ALA A 40 -19.39 -7.80 -11.37
C ALA A 40 -18.74 -6.58 -10.69
N GLY A 41 -19.23 -6.17 -9.51
CA GLY A 41 -18.65 -5.11 -8.71
C GLY A 41 -17.26 -5.46 -8.17
N GLN A 42 -16.98 -6.75 -7.93
CA GLN A 42 -15.68 -7.24 -7.48
C GLN A 42 -14.77 -7.64 -8.65
N LEU A 43 -15.33 -8.19 -9.73
CA LEU A 43 -14.56 -8.66 -10.89
C LEU A 43 -13.65 -7.57 -11.48
N ARG A 44 -14.08 -6.32 -11.47
CA ARG A 44 -13.28 -5.16 -11.95
C ARG A 44 -11.94 -4.95 -11.22
N PHE A 45 -11.71 -5.63 -10.10
CA PHE A 45 -10.46 -5.53 -9.32
C PHE A 45 -9.57 -6.78 -9.45
N VAL A 46 -10.11 -7.88 -9.98
CA VAL A 46 -9.43 -9.20 -10.02
C VAL A 46 -9.36 -9.80 -11.42
N TYR A 47 -10.03 -9.20 -12.40
CA TYR A 47 -10.03 -9.60 -13.80
C TYR A 47 -9.43 -8.48 -14.67
N GLU A 48 -8.60 -8.84 -15.63
CA GLU A 48 -7.77 -7.90 -16.38
C GLU A 48 -8.55 -6.98 -17.33
N ARG A 49 -9.77 -7.37 -17.73
CA ARG A 49 -10.63 -6.54 -18.57
C ARG A 49 -11.23 -5.42 -17.72
N ASP A 50 -10.98 -4.16 -18.14
CA ASP A 50 -11.44 -2.95 -17.44
C ASP A 50 -10.97 -2.87 -15.98
N LEU A 51 -9.78 -3.42 -15.72
CA LEU A 51 -9.18 -3.50 -14.39
C LEU A 51 -9.00 -2.11 -13.76
N VAL A 52 -9.38 -2.01 -12.49
CA VAL A 52 -9.10 -0.86 -11.63
C VAL A 52 -8.31 -1.33 -10.42
N ALA A 53 -7.29 -0.58 -10.02
CA ALA A 53 -6.58 -0.84 -8.77
C ALA A 53 -7.47 -0.45 -7.58
N PHE A 54 -7.59 -1.32 -6.58
CA PHE A 54 -8.34 -0.99 -5.38
C PHE A 54 -7.63 0.12 -4.59
N PRO A 55 -8.31 1.19 -4.14
CA PRO A 55 -7.64 2.42 -3.67
C PRO A 55 -6.63 2.21 -2.54
N THR A 56 -6.88 1.26 -1.63
CA THR A 56 -6.01 0.99 -0.49
C THR A 56 -4.69 0.30 -0.84
N LEU A 57 -4.48 -0.12 -2.10
CA LEU A 57 -3.17 -0.55 -2.59
C LEU A 57 -2.10 0.54 -2.36
N ALA A 58 -2.49 1.82 -2.44
CA ALA A 58 -1.60 2.94 -2.17
C ALA A 58 -0.98 2.88 -0.76
N VAL A 59 -1.69 2.31 0.23
CA VAL A 59 -1.15 2.15 1.60
C VAL A 59 0.01 1.16 1.63
N VAL A 60 -0.04 0.11 0.80
CA VAL A 60 1.06 -0.86 0.68
C VAL A 60 2.24 -0.26 -0.08
N LEU A 61 1.96 0.43 -1.20
CA LEU A 61 3.00 1.03 -2.04
C LEU A 61 3.75 2.16 -1.34
N CYS A 62 3.03 3.00 -0.58
CA CYS A 62 3.55 4.21 0.05
C CYS A 62 3.84 4.04 1.55
N HIS A 63 3.88 2.81 2.07
CA HIS A 63 4.23 2.59 3.46
C HIS A 63 5.70 3.03 3.72
N PRO A 64 5.99 3.93 4.68
CA PRO A 64 7.33 4.48 4.91
C PRO A 64 8.33 3.51 5.55
N GLY A 65 8.00 2.21 5.58
CA GLY A 65 8.78 1.20 6.29
C GLY A 65 8.73 1.36 7.81
N ALA A 66 9.62 0.66 8.51
CA ALA A 66 9.72 0.69 9.97
C ALA A 66 10.55 1.89 10.48
N TRP A 67 10.30 3.09 9.96
CA TRP A 67 11.10 4.30 10.24
C TRP A 67 11.20 4.64 11.73
N ILE A 68 10.17 4.32 12.53
CA ILE A 68 10.15 4.60 13.96
C ILE A 68 11.24 3.83 14.74
N GLY A 69 11.68 2.68 14.23
CA GLY A 69 12.75 1.88 14.83
C GLY A 69 14.16 2.31 14.43
N HIS A 70 14.30 3.39 13.64
CA HIS A 70 15.61 3.89 13.26
C HIS A 70 16.36 4.40 14.51
N PRO A 71 17.66 4.13 14.71
CA PRO A 71 18.39 4.54 15.92
C PRO A 71 18.31 6.05 16.21
N ASP A 72 18.23 6.85 15.14
CA ASP A 72 18.04 8.30 15.19
C ASP A 72 16.61 8.75 15.48
N THR A 73 15.67 7.89 15.87
CA THR A 73 14.40 8.34 16.45
C THR A 73 14.53 8.46 17.97
N GLY A 74 15.32 7.56 18.58
CA GLY A 74 15.47 7.46 20.03
C GLY A 74 14.24 6.86 20.73
N VAL A 75 13.32 6.28 19.94
CA VAL A 75 12.17 5.47 20.35
C VAL A 75 12.62 4.02 20.57
#